data_AF-A0A3S4FZJ5-F1
#
_entry.id   AF-A0A3S4FZJ5-F1
#
_cell.length_a   1.000
_cell.length_b   1.000
_cell.length_c   1.000
_cell.angle_alpha   90.00
_cell.angle_beta   90.00
_cell.angle_gamma   90.00
#
_symmetry.space_group_name_H-M   'P 1'
#
loop_
_entity.id
_entity.type
_entity.pdbx_description
1 polymer ?
#
loop_
_entity_poly.entity_id
_entity_poly.type
_entity_poly.pdbx_seq_one_letter_code
_entity_poly.pdbx_strand_id
1 'polypeptide(L)' 'MVACYSAIQKWEPRIRLTSISFERGDTGEMYVDITGMRTDTGASVSTTVSLS' A
#
# COMPACT_ATOMS: atom_id res chain seq x y z
N MET A 1 -7.73 -5.47 8.12
CA MET A 1 -7.04 -4.59 7.17
C MET A 1 -7.92 -3.39 6.79
N VAL A 2 -7.87 -2.30 7.54
CA VAL A 2 -8.46 -0.99 7.15
C VAL A 2 -7.58 0.15 7.65
N ALA A 3 -6.87 -0.06 8.76
CA ALA A 3 -5.96 0.91 9.36
C ALA A 3 -4.87 1.41 8.38
N CYS A 4 -4.26 0.54 7.58
CA CYS A 4 -3.27 0.96 6.58
C CYS A 4 -3.90 1.83 5.49
N TYR A 5 -5.11 1.47 5.03
CA TYR A 5 -5.85 2.25 4.03
C TYR A 5 -6.21 3.64 4.57
N SER A 6 -6.79 3.71 5.77
CA SER A 6 -7.21 4.98 6.38
C SER A 6 -6.03 5.86 6.79
N ALA A 7 -4.91 5.27 7.23
CA ALA A 7 -3.68 5.99 7.53
C ALA A 7 -3.10 6.62 6.24
N ILE A 8 -2.98 5.86 5.16
CA ILE A 8 -2.44 6.38 3.91
C ILE A 8 -3.38 7.45 3.34
N GLN A 9 -4.69 7.24 3.37
CA GLN A 9 -5.63 8.26 2.90
C GLN A 9 -5.59 9.55 3.73
N LYS A 10 -5.30 9.46 5.04
CA LYS A 10 -5.16 10.61 5.94
C LYS A 10 -3.85 11.38 5.71
N TRP A 11 -2.75 10.68 5.48
CA TRP A 11 -1.41 11.29 5.41
C TRP A 11 -0.94 11.56 3.97
N GLU A 12 -1.44 10.82 2.99
CA GLU A 12 -1.14 10.97 1.56
C GLU A 12 -2.43 10.95 0.72
N PRO A 13 -3.27 12.01 0.82
CA PRO A 13 -4.55 12.09 0.09
C PRO A 13 -4.39 12.16 -1.43
N ARG A 14 -3.16 12.40 -1.92
CA ARG A 14 -2.82 12.47 -3.35
C ARG A 14 -2.78 11.11 -4.03
N ILE A 15 -2.76 10.02 -3.24
CA ILE A 15 -2.70 8.65 -3.76
C ILE A 15 -4.04 7.98 -3.48
N ARG A 16 -4.75 7.63 -4.54
CA ARG A 16 -5.89 6.73 -4.46
C ARG A 16 -5.39 5.30 -4.47
N LEU A 17 -5.51 4.62 -3.34
CA LEU A 17 -5.23 3.20 -3.25
C LEU A 17 -6.20 2.37 -4.09
N THR A 18 -5.66 1.41 -4.83
CA THR A 18 -6.40 0.50 -5.69
C THR A 18 -6.37 -0.93 -5.14
N SER A 19 -5.23 -1.35 -4.58
CA SER A 19 -5.05 -2.67 -3.99
C SER A 19 -4.08 -2.63 -2.82
N ILE A 20 -4.32 -3.48 -1.81
CA ILE A 20 -3.36 -3.79 -0.75
C ILE A 20 -3.30 -5.31 -0.62
N SER A 21 -2.13 -5.88 -0.89
CA SER A 21 -1.86 -7.30 -0.75
C SER A 21 -0.91 -7.53 0.42
N PHE A 22 -1.23 -8.50 1.26
CA PHE A 22 -0.35 -8.92 2.35
C PHE A 22 0.21 -10.28 1.99
N GLU A 23 1.52 -10.32 1.79
CA GLU A 23 2.24 -11.53 1.48
C GLU A 23 3.05 -11.97 2.70
N ARG A 24 3.08 -13.28 2.94
CA ARG A 24 3.88 -13.87 4.00
C ARG A 24 4.93 -14.74 3.34
N GLY A 25 6.20 -14.36 3.51
CA GLY A 25 7.33 -15.18 3.09
C GLY A 25 7.43 -16.46 3.93
N ASP A 26 8.00 -17.51 3.35
CA ASP A 26 8.19 -18.81 3.99
C ASP A 26 9.01 -18.75 5.29
N THR A 27 9.85 -17.73 5.43
CA THR A 27 10.66 -17.41 6.62
C THR A 27 9.88 -16.72 7.74
N GLY A 28 8.58 -16.49 7.56
CA GLY A 28 7.73 -15.77 8.52
C GLY A 28 7.74 -14.25 8.34
N GLU A 29 8.52 -13.74 7.39
CA GLU A 29 8.52 -12.35 6.98
C GLU A 29 7.15 -11.96 6.44
N MET A 30 6.68 -10.77 6.79
CA MET A 30 5.45 -10.21 6.24
C MET A 30 5.80 -9.02 5.35
N TYR A 31 5.21 -9.00 4.16
CA TYR A 31 5.35 -7.94 3.18
C TYR A 31 3.96 -7.40 2.85
N VAL A 32 3.86 -6.08 2.73
CA VAL A 32 2.63 -5.42 2.28
C VAL A 32 2.94 -4.79 0.94
N ASP A 33 2.33 -5.32 -0.11
CA ASP A 33 2.33 -4.66 -1.40
C ASP A 33 1.15 -3.70 -1.47
N ILE A 34 1.46 -2.43 -1.67
CA ILE A 34 0.49 -1.35 -1.75
C ILE A 34 0.53 -0.81 -3.17
N THR A 35 -0.58 -0.97 -3.87
CA THR A 35 -0.74 -0.45 -5.23
C THR A 35 -1.81 0.63 -5.25
N GLY A 36 -1.49 1.75 -5.88
CA GLY A 36 -2.37 2.90 -5.99
C GLY A 36 -2.14 3.68 -7.27
N MET A 37 -2.89 4.77 -7.40
CA MET A 37 -2.79 5.71 -8.51
C MET A 37 -2.74 7.12 -7.94
N ARG A 38 -1.79 7.92 -8.43
CA ARG A 38 -1.75 9.35 -8.15
C ARG A 38 -2.94 10.03 -8.78
N THR A 39 -3.68 10.80 -7.99
CA THR A 39 -4.91 11.47 -8.46
C THR A 39 -4.62 12.63 -9.40
N ASP A 40 -3.41 13.17 -9.36
CA ASP A 40 -3.01 14.35 -10.12
C ASP A 40 -2.47 14.01 -11.51
N THR A 41 -1.71 12.93 -11.65
CA THR A 41 -1.13 12.50 -12.94
C THR A 41 -1.73 11.23 -13.49
N GLY A 42 -2.52 10.49 -12.70
CA GLY A 42 -3.00 9.15 -13.07
C GLY A 42 -1.89 8.09 -13.07
N ALA A 43 -0.68 8.42 -12.61
CA ALA A 43 0.44 7.49 -12.58
C ALA A 43 0.20 6.39 -11.54
N SER A 44 0.43 5.13 -11.92
CA SER A 44 0.40 4.01 -10.99
C SER A 44 1.62 4.06 -10.06
N VAL A 45 1.37 3.86 -8.77
CA VAL A 45 2.40 3.80 -7.73
C VAL A 45 2.28 2.43 -7.06
N SER A 46 3.39 1.71 -7.01
CA SER A 46 3.52 0.45 -6.26
C SER A 46 4.62 0.61 -5.22
N THR A 47 4.36 0.17 -4.00
CA THR A 47 5.33 0.19 -2.92
C THR A 47 5.16 -1.05 -2.08
N THR A 48 6.27 -1.73 -1.82
CA THR A 48 6.31 -2.92 -0.97
C THR A 48 6.97 -2.54 0.35
N VAL A 49 6.32 -2.87 1.46
CA VAL A 49 6.80 -2.57 2.82
C VAL A 49 6.98 -3.88 3.58
N SER A 50 8.17 -4.14 4.10
CA SER A 50 8.43 -5.27 5.00
C SER A 50 8.00 -4.93 6.43
N LEU A 51 7.43 -5.91 7.13
CA LEU A 51 6.89 -5.80 8.49
C LEU A 51 7.66 -6.68 9.50
N SER A 52 8.96 -6.91 9.25
CA SER A 52 9.83 -7.84 10.03
C SER A 52 9.71 -7.71 11.54
#